data_AF-A0AAV0XZ87-F1
#
_entry.id   AF-A0AAV0XZ87-F1
#
_cell.length_a   1.000
_cell.length_b   1.000
_cell.length_c   1.000
_cell.angle_alpha   90.00
_cell.angle_beta   90.00
_cell.angle_gamma   90.00
#
_symmetry.space_group_name_H-M   'P 1'
#
loop_
_entity.id
_entity.type
_entity.pdbx_description
1 polymer ?
#
loop_
_entity_poly.entity_id
_entity_poly.type
_entity_poly.pdbx_seq_one_letter_code
_entity_poly.pdbx_strand_id
1 'polypeptide(L)'
;MVTRSASTQSPTLSASTISNKVTPAPNQTKTKTQKTNPTKKTKLTPATENFVENIDTHLLPIKSFFDNNKELPINYPQFRDIIEKVQINPDPDFIFEQYNISLKAMIDLIEKVRPKLQSNSSKIRFTRLHNELFNKYLDKQLKPNTQN
;
A
#
# COMPACT_ATOMS: atom_id res chain seq x y z
N MET A 1 26.40 -28.74 -49.10
CA MET A 1 26.62 -27.34 -48.69
C MET A 1 26.58 -27.28 -47.17
N VAL A 2 27.45 -26.46 -46.57
CA VAL A 2 27.66 -26.20 -45.13
C VAL A 2 28.54 -27.22 -44.37
N THR A 3 29.79 -26.80 -44.19
CA THR A 3 30.74 -27.18 -43.14
C THR A 3 30.30 -26.65 -41.77
N ARG A 4 30.56 -27.37 -40.66
CA ARG A 4 31.42 -26.90 -39.54
C ARG A 4 31.38 -27.83 -38.31
N SER A 5 32.55 -27.87 -37.70
CA SER A 5 33.08 -28.71 -36.64
C SER A 5 32.55 -28.41 -35.23
N ALA A 6 32.49 -29.49 -34.42
CA ALA A 6 33.12 -29.70 -33.11
C ALA A 6 32.72 -28.95 -31.82
N SER A 7 32.86 -29.72 -30.73
CA SER A 7 33.33 -29.35 -29.37
C SER A 7 32.27 -28.94 -28.34
N THR A 8 32.36 -29.22 -27.04
CA THR A 8 33.10 -30.16 -26.16
C THR A 8 32.53 -29.95 -24.75
N GLN A 9 32.52 -31.02 -23.94
CA GLN A 9 32.72 -31.07 -22.48
C GLN A 9 31.80 -30.29 -21.50
N SER A 10 31.31 -31.07 -20.54
CA SER A 10 30.81 -30.68 -19.20
C SER A 10 31.91 -30.04 -18.34
N PRO A 11 31.55 -29.42 -17.20
CA PRO A 11 31.82 -30.14 -15.96
C PRO A 11 30.75 -29.98 -14.86
N THR A 12 30.63 -31.08 -14.12
CA THR A 12 30.05 -31.25 -12.79
C THR A 12 30.88 -30.51 -11.74
N LEU A 13 30.24 -29.85 -10.77
CA LEU A 13 30.82 -29.62 -9.45
C LEU A 13 29.78 -29.92 -8.37
N SER A 14 29.99 -31.06 -7.71
CA SER A 14 29.41 -31.42 -6.43
C SER A 14 30.40 -31.00 -5.33
N ALA A 15 29.94 -30.36 -4.25
CA ALA A 15 30.62 -30.45 -2.95
C ALA A 15 29.67 -30.04 -1.81
N SER A 16 29.35 -31.02 -0.98
CA SER A 16 28.62 -30.96 0.29
C SER A 16 29.49 -30.36 1.40
N THR A 17 28.88 -29.74 2.42
CA THR A 17 29.38 -29.91 3.81
C THR A 17 28.25 -29.69 4.83
N ILE A 18 27.91 -30.76 5.54
CA ILE A 18 27.20 -30.74 6.83
C ILE A 18 28.29 -30.88 7.90
N SER A 19 28.27 -30.04 8.95
CA SER A 19 29.01 -30.31 10.18
C SER A 19 28.25 -29.75 11.40
N ASN A 20 28.14 -30.59 12.43
CA ASN A 20 27.32 -30.44 13.64
C ASN A 20 28.10 -29.77 14.81
N LYS A 21 27.34 -29.23 15.79
CA LYS A 21 27.43 -29.49 17.26
C LYS A 21 27.62 -28.27 18.23
N VAL A 22 26.51 -27.83 18.86
CA VAL A 22 26.19 -27.68 20.34
C VAL A 22 27.19 -26.92 21.27
N THR A 23 26.99 -25.62 21.64
CA THR A 23 26.36 -24.93 22.85
C THR A 23 27.36 -24.54 24.00
N PRO A 24 27.05 -23.72 25.06
CA PRO A 24 26.24 -22.47 25.30
C PRO A 24 26.99 -21.29 26.04
N ALA A 25 26.26 -20.15 26.23
CA ALA A 25 26.28 -19.14 27.35
C ALA A 25 27.04 -17.79 27.18
N PRO A 26 26.75 -16.71 27.96
CA PRO A 26 25.50 -16.25 28.62
C PRO A 26 25.13 -14.76 28.35
N ASN A 27 23.86 -14.43 28.66
CA ASN A 27 23.23 -13.12 28.92
C ASN A 27 23.98 -11.80 28.66
N GLN A 28 23.36 -10.92 27.88
CA GLN A 28 23.01 -9.56 28.37
C GLN A 28 21.89 -8.89 27.52
N THR A 29 20.79 -8.63 28.23
CA THR A 29 19.87 -7.48 28.09
C THR A 29 19.30 -7.18 26.70
N LYS A 30 18.13 -7.76 26.40
CA LYS A 30 17.21 -7.20 25.41
C LYS A 30 15.91 -6.78 26.10
N THR A 31 15.67 -5.48 26.00
CA THR A 31 14.44 -4.74 26.27
C THR A 31 13.21 -5.56 25.93
N LYS A 32 12.22 -5.58 26.85
CA LYS A 32 10.89 -6.14 26.61
C LYS A 32 10.28 -5.48 25.37
N THR A 33 10.43 -6.10 24.21
CA THR A 33 9.54 -5.84 23.08
C THR A 33 8.18 -6.34 23.54
N GLN A 34 7.23 -5.41 23.70
CA GLN A 34 5.83 -5.79 23.84
C GLN A 34 5.50 -6.71 22.67
N LYS A 35 5.04 -7.92 23.01
CA LYS A 35 4.38 -8.82 22.08
C LYS A 35 3.16 -8.08 21.55
N THR A 36 3.29 -7.39 20.43
CA THR A 36 2.12 -7.12 19.61
C THR A 36 1.64 -8.48 19.12
N ASN A 37 0.38 -8.79 19.40
CA ASN A 37 -0.28 -9.96 18.82
C ASN A 37 -0.01 -9.93 17.30
N PRO A 38 0.32 -11.06 16.66
CA PRO A 38 0.35 -11.11 15.21
C PRO A 38 -1.08 -10.89 14.72
N THR A 39 -1.41 -9.64 14.39
CA THR A 39 -2.57 -9.34 13.56
C THR A 39 -2.38 -10.17 12.30
N LYS A 40 -3.33 -11.08 12.04
CA LYS A 40 -3.38 -11.85 10.80
C LYS A 40 -3.16 -10.86 9.67
N LYS A 41 -2.00 -10.91 9.01
CA LYS A 41 -1.75 -10.10 7.83
C LYS A 41 -2.85 -10.46 6.84
N THR A 42 -3.78 -9.53 6.59
CA THR A 42 -4.77 -9.68 5.53
C THR A 42 -3.98 -9.96 4.26
N LYS A 43 -4.20 -11.11 3.63
CA LYS A 43 -3.51 -11.49 2.41
C LYS A 43 -3.92 -10.49 1.33
N LEU A 44 -3.01 -9.61 0.94
CA LEU A 44 -3.25 -8.65 -0.13
C LEU A 44 -3.27 -9.40 -1.47
N THR A 45 -3.98 -8.85 -2.44
CA THR A 45 -3.89 -9.37 -3.80
C THR A 45 -2.55 -8.92 -4.41
N PRO A 46 -1.92 -9.71 -5.30
CA PRO A 46 -0.67 -9.30 -5.96
C PRO A 46 -0.78 -7.94 -6.65
N ALA A 47 -1.96 -7.62 -7.20
CA ALA A 47 -2.21 -6.33 -7.81
C ALA A 47 -2.17 -5.18 -6.78
N THR A 48 -2.74 -5.39 -5.59
CA THR A 48 -2.71 -4.39 -4.50
C THR A 48 -1.31 -4.25 -3.91
N GLU A 49 -0.60 -5.36 -3.71
CA GLU A 49 0.81 -5.35 -3.25
C GLU A 49 1.68 -4.53 -4.20
N ASN A 50 1.63 -4.84 -5.50
CA ASN A 50 2.41 -4.11 -6.51
C ASN A 50 2.04 -2.62 -6.57
N PHE A 51 0.76 -2.27 -6.35
CA PHE A 51 0.34 -0.87 -6.32
C PHE A 51 0.90 -0.13 -5.09
N VAL A 52 0.89 -0.78 -3.92
CA VAL A 52 1.41 -0.20 -2.66
C VAL A 52 2.92 -0.06 -2.72
N GLU A 53 3.65 -1.09 -3.20
CA GLU A 53 5.11 -1.04 -3.37
C GLU A 53 5.56 0.06 -4.33
N ASN A 54 4.74 0.37 -5.34
CA ASN A 54 5.01 1.41 -6.34
C ASN A 54 4.13 2.65 -6.18
N ILE A 55 3.62 2.90 -4.96
CA ILE A 55 2.65 3.97 -4.73
C ILE A 55 3.20 5.35 -5.14
N ASP A 56 4.48 5.61 -4.88
CA ASP A 56 5.11 6.88 -5.20
C ASP A 56 5.14 7.12 -6.72
N THR A 57 5.42 6.08 -7.51
CA THR A 57 5.34 6.13 -8.98
C THR A 57 3.92 6.43 -9.46
N HIS A 58 2.91 5.82 -8.84
CA HIS A 58 1.51 6.03 -9.20
C HIS A 58 0.99 7.42 -8.83
N LEU A 59 1.48 8.00 -7.73
CA LEU A 59 1.05 9.28 -7.20
C LEU A 59 1.96 10.45 -7.59
N LEU A 60 3.10 10.20 -8.23
CA LEU A 60 4.00 11.27 -8.68
C LEU A 60 3.30 12.32 -9.59
N PRO A 61 2.43 11.93 -10.55
CA PRO A 61 1.80 12.90 -11.45
C PRO A 61 0.91 13.94 -10.75
N ILE A 62 0.43 13.63 -9.55
CA ILE A 62 -0.46 14.52 -8.79
C ILE A 62 0.30 15.37 -7.77
N LYS A 63 1.61 15.17 -7.58
CA LYS A 63 2.39 15.93 -6.60
C LYS A 63 2.31 17.44 -6.83
N SER A 64 2.45 17.87 -8.09
CA SER A 64 2.35 19.29 -8.45
C SER A 64 0.98 19.89 -8.17
N PHE A 65 -0.10 19.09 -8.15
CA PHE A 65 -1.41 19.59 -7.74
C PHE A 65 -1.43 19.99 -6.27
N PHE A 66 -0.79 19.22 -5.39
CA PHE A 66 -0.69 19.59 -3.97
C PHE A 66 0.27 20.76 -3.75
N ASP A 67 1.39 20.80 -4.48
CA ASP A 67 2.35 21.91 -4.37
C ASP A 67 1.71 23.25 -4.79
N ASN A 68 0.79 23.23 -5.75
CA ASN A 68 0.12 24.43 -6.28
C ASN A 68 -1.18 24.81 -5.53
N ASN A 69 -1.72 23.95 -4.66
CA ASN A 69 -2.99 24.21 -3.96
C ASN A 69 -2.76 24.14 -2.44
N LYS A 70 -2.49 25.28 -1.83
CA LYS A 70 -2.20 25.38 -0.38
C LYS A 70 -3.45 25.26 0.52
N GLU A 71 -4.64 25.44 -0.05
CA GLU A 71 -5.92 25.38 0.67
C GLU A 71 -6.53 23.96 0.71
N LEU A 72 -5.75 22.93 0.35
CA LEU A 72 -6.22 21.55 0.43
C LEU A 72 -6.32 21.09 1.89
N PRO A 73 -7.28 20.19 2.21
CA PRO A 73 -7.46 19.68 3.57
C PRO A 73 -6.26 18.88 4.08
N ILE A 74 -5.42 18.37 3.17
CA ILE A 74 -4.22 17.58 3.46
C ILE A 74 -3.14 17.87 2.42
N ASN A 75 -1.88 17.74 2.82
CA ASN A 75 -0.73 17.84 1.93
C ASN A 75 -0.44 16.52 1.21
N TYR A 76 0.50 16.54 0.25
CA TYR A 76 0.85 15.37 -0.55
C TYR A 76 1.36 14.17 0.29
N PRO A 77 2.31 14.34 1.23
CA PRO A 77 2.72 13.23 2.10
C PRO A 77 1.57 12.58 2.86
N GLN A 78 0.66 13.38 3.42
CA GLN A 78 -0.53 12.87 4.11
C GLN A 78 -1.44 12.10 3.16
N PHE A 79 -1.71 12.65 1.97
CA PHE A 79 -2.52 11.98 0.96
C PHE A 79 -1.92 10.63 0.57
N ARG A 80 -0.61 10.58 0.30
CA ARG A 80 0.10 9.35 -0.06
C ARG A 80 -0.02 8.28 1.03
N ASP A 81 0.19 8.65 2.29
CA ASP A 81 0.06 7.75 3.44
C ASP A 81 -1.38 7.26 3.64
N ILE A 82 -2.38 8.14 3.47
CA ILE A 82 -3.79 7.73 3.51
C ILE A 82 -4.11 6.73 2.41
N ILE A 83 -3.70 6.98 1.17
CA ILE A 83 -3.98 6.07 0.05
C ILE A 83 -3.32 4.72 0.31
N GLU A 84 -2.09 4.66 0.79
CA GLU A 84 -1.45 3.40 1.20
C GLU A 84 -2.29 2.66 2.24
N LYS A 85 -2.62 3.33 3.35
CA LYS A 85 -3.36 2.72 4.46
C LYS A 85 -4.73 2.21 4.04
N VAL A 86 -5.43 2.95 3.18
CA VAL A 86 -6.77 2.56 2.68
C VAL A 86 -6.70 1.37 1.72
N GLN A 87 -5.59 1.17 0.99
CA GLN A 87 -5.43 -0.05 0.20
C GLN A 87 -5.20 -1.31 1.07
N ILE A 88 -4.70 -1.12 2.30
CA ILE A 88 -4.32 -2.23 3.20
C ILE A 88 -5.42 -2.53 4.23
N ASN A 89 -6.05 -1.49 4.77
CA ASN A 89 -7.04 -1.60 5.84
C ASN A 89 -8.46 -1.34 5.31
N PRO A 90 -9.43 -2.17 5.71
CA PRO A 90 -10.81 -2.05 5.23
C PRO A 90 -11.62 -0.94 5.90
N ASP A 91 -11.10 -0.25 6.92
CA ASP A 91 -11.83 0.83 7.59
C ASP A 91 -11.26 2.23 7.26
N PRO A 92 -11.82 2.91 6.22
CA PRO A 92 -11.39 4.25 5.87
C PRO A 92 -11.80 5.31 6.90
N ASP A 93 -12.80 5.08 7.77
CA ASP A 93 -13.20 6.10 8.75
C ASP A 93 -12.12 6.29 9.81
N PHE A 94 -11.61 5.17 10.34
CA PHE A 94 -10.51 5.19 11.32
C PHE A 94 -9.26 5.85 10.75
N ILE A 95 -8.96 5.64 9.46
CA ILE A 95 -7.83 6.30 8.81
C ILE A 95 -8.09 7.79 8.73
N PHE A 96 -9.25 8.22 8.25
CA PHE A 96 -9.56 9.64 8.04
C PHE A 96 -9.60 10.44 9.33
N GLU A 97 -10.05 9.83 10.43
CA GLU A 97 -10.02 10.43 11.76
C GLU A 97 -8.58 10.79 12.20
N GLN A 98 -7.59 9.94 11.90
CA GLN A 98 -6.18 10.21 12.23
C GLN A 98 -5.61 11.45 11.52
N TYR A 99 -6.16 11.83 10.37
CA TYR A 99 -5.72 13.01 9.62
C TYR A 99 -6.70 14.17 9.74
N ASN A 100 -7.73 14.06 10.58
CA ASN A 100 -8.77 15.07 10.75
C ASN A 100 -9.41 15.48 9.41
N ILE A 101 -9.61 14.51 8.50
CA ILE A 101 -10.25 14.73 7.20
C ILE A 101 -11.67 14.16 7.22
N SER A 102 -12.65 14.91 6.74
CA SER A 102 -14.01 14.40 6.61
C SER A 102 -14.14 13.47 5.41
N LEU A 103 -15.06 12.50 5.48
CA LEU A 103 -15.36 11.59 4.36
C LEU A 103 -15.69 12.37 3.08
N LYS A 104 -16.48 13.44 3.19
CA LYS A 104 -16.82 14.32 2.06
C LYS A 104 -15.59 15.00 1.48
N ALA A 105 -14.73 15.58 2.31
CA ALA A 105 -13.52 16.25 1.84
C ALA A 105 -12.58 15.29 1.09
N MET A 106 -12.49 14.03 1.53
CA MET A 106 -11.72 13.01 0.82
C MET A 106 -12.34 12.64 -0.53
N ILE A 107 -13.67 12.50 -0.62
CA ILE A 107 -14.39 12.26 -1.89
C ILE A 107 -14.09 13.39 -2.88
N ASP A 108 -14.29 14.65 -2.47
CA ASP A 108 -14.04 15.83 -3.29
C ASP A 108 -12.57 15.91 -3.75
N LEU A 109 -11.63 15.54 -2.87
CA LEU A 109 -10.21 15.51 -3.20
C LEU A 109 -9.88 14.42 -4.24
N ILE A 110 -10.42 13.22 -4.07
CA ILE A 110 -10.25 12.11 -5.01
C ILE A 110 -10.80 12.47 -6.39
N GLU A 111 -11.94 13.16 -6.45
CA GLU A 111 -12.52 13.64 -7.72
C GLU A 111 -11.58 14.60 -8.46
N LYS A 112 -10.89 15.49 -7.73
CA LYS A 112 -9.93 16.44 -8.29
C LYS A 112 -8.60 15.80 -8.73
N VAL A 113 -8.10 14.81 -7.99
CA VAL A 113 -6.79 14.19 -8.29
C VAL A 113 -6.89 13.09 -9.34
N ARG A 114 -7.99 12.33 -9.39
CA ARG A 114 -8.20 11.23 -10.34
C ARG A 114 -7.90 11.58 -11.81
N PRO A 115 -8.40 12.70 -12.38
CA PRO A 115 -8.13 13.02 -13.79
C PRO A 115 -6.66 13.33 -14.09
N LYS A 116 -5.86 13.67 -13.06
CA LYS A 116 -4.44 14.01 -13.18
C LYS A 116 -3.52 12.79 -13.11
N LEU A 117 -4.04 11.63 -12.72
CA LEU A 117 -3.30 10.37 -12.75
C LEU A 117 -3.01 9.99 -14.21
N GLN A 118 -1.82 9.47 -14.48
CA GLN A 118 -1.46 9.06 -15.84
C GLN A 118 -1.90 7.63 -16.17
N SER A 119 -1.69 6.70 -15.24
CA SER A 119 -1.97 5.28 -15.50
C SER A 119 -3.46 4.96 -15.37
N ASN A 120 -3.99 4.15 -16.30
CA ASN A 120 -5.37 3.66 -16.25
C ASN A 120 -5.62 2.81 -15.00
N SER A 121 -4.64 2.01 -14.58
CA SER A 121 -4.71 1.22 -13.35
C SER A 121 -4.95 2.11 -12.12
N SER A 122 -4.19 3.20 -11.98
CA SER A 122 -4.39 4.17 -10.90
C SER A 122 -5.77 4.82 -11.00
N LYS A 123 -6.19 5.27 -12.19
CA LYS A 123 -7.53 5.87 -12.38
C LYS A 123 -8.64 4.91 -11.93
N ILE A 124 -8.58 3.64 -12.32
CA ILE A 124 -9.58 2.63 -11.95
C ILE A 124 -9.61 2.42 -10.43
N ARG A 125 -8.45 2.33 -9.78
CA ARG A 125 -8.36 2.21 -8.32
C ARG A 125 -9.00 3.40 -7.60
N PHE A 126 -8.69 4.61 -8.07
CA PHE A 126 -9.27 5.83 -7.52
C PHE A 126 -10.78 5.92 -7.80
N THR A 127 -11.27 5.48 -8.96
CA THR A 127 -12.71 5.37 -9.22
C THR A 127 -13.39 4.39 -8.26
N ARG A 128 -12.80 3.22 -8.01
CA ARG A 128 -13.34 2.23 -7.07
C ARG A 128 -13.38 2.79 -5.66
N LEU A 129 -12.28 3.38 -5.20
CA LEU A 129 -12.20 4.03 -3.90
C LEU A 129 -13.24 5.15 -3.77
N HIS A 130 -13.33 6.04 -4.76
CA HIS A 130 -14.33 7.10 -4.78
C HIS A 130 -15.75 6.55 -4.60
N ASN A 131 -16.12 5.52 -5.37
CA ASN A 131 -17.45 4.94 -5.32
C ASN A 131 -17.75 4.28 -3.96
N GLU A 132 -16.76 3.59 -3.38
CA GLU A 132 -16.87 3.01 -2.04
C GLU A 132 -17.11 4.08 -0.97
N LEU A 133 -16.30 5.14 -0.99
CA LEU A 133 -16.45 6.27 -0.07
C LEU A 133 -17.77 7.00 -0.27
N PHE A 134 -18.19 7.20 -1.52
CA PHE A 134 -19.43 7.88 -1.87
C PHE A 134 -20.65 7.08 -1.41
N ASN A 135 -20.69 5.76 -1.65
CA ASN A 135 -21.76 4.90 -1.14
C ASN A 135 -21.81 4.94 0.40
N LYS A 136 -20.66 4.87 1.06
CA LYS A 136 -20.56 5.01 2.53
C LYS A 136 -21.07 6.37 3.01
N TYR A 137 -20.79 7.44 2.26
CA TYR A 137 -21.29 8.77 2.56
C TYR A 137 -22.81 8.83 2.43
N LEU A 138 -23.39 8.29 1.36
CA LEU A 138 -24.84 8.21 1.18
C LEU A 138 -25.51 7.41 2.30
N ASP A 139 -24.96 6.26 2.69
CA ASP A 139 -25.48 5.44 3.78
C ASP A 139 -25.53 6.19 5.12
N LYS A 140 -24.53 7.03 5.39
CA LYS A 140 -24.48 7.89 6.58
C LYS A 140 -25.51 9.01 6.54
N GLN A 141 -25.82 9.55 5.36
CA GLN A 141 -26.84 10.60 5.19
C GLN A 141 -28.27 10.05 5.25
N LEU A 142 -28.49 8.83 4.77
CA LEU A 142 -29.79 8.15 4.76
C LEU A 142 -30.17 7.52 6.11
N LYS A 143 -29.21 7.36 7.03
CA LYS A 143 -29.43 6.90 8.40
C LYS A 143 -29.13 8.02 9.40
N PRO A 144 -29.87 9.13 9.41
CA PRO A 144 -29.71 10.10 10.48
C PRO A 144 -30.18 9.44 11.79
N ASN A 145 -29.23 9.24 12.72
CA ASN A 145 -29.42 8.87 14.12
C ASN A 145 -30.77 8.23 14.50
N THR A 146 -30.82 6.90 14.53
CA THR A 146 -31.67 6.21 15.50
C THR A 146 -30.80 5.78 16.67
N GLN A 147 -30.45 6.74 17.53
CA GLN A 147 -30.08 6.42 18.91
C GLN A 147 -30.79 7.42 19.83
N ASN A 148 -31.64 6.83 20.68
CA ASN A 148 -32.24 7.42 21.88
C ASN A 148 -31.17 7.78 22.92
#